data_AF-A0A1F8U759-F1
#
_entry.id   AF-A0A1F8U759-F1
#
_cell.length_a   1.000
_cell.length_b   1.000
_cell.length_c   1.000
_cell.angle_alpha   90.00
_cell.angle_beta   90.00
_cell.angle_gamma   90.00
#
_symmetry.space_group_name_H-M   'P 1'
#
loop_
_entity.id
_entity.type
_entity.pdbx_description
1 polymer ?
#
loop_
_entity_poly.entity_id
_entity_poly.type
_entity_poly.pdbx_seq_one_letter_code
_entity_poly.pdbx_strand_id
1 'polypeptide(L)'
;MYMALKHSHMLFIALSVTFLAVRFLLSLKSPALLQNKFLKIAPHVVDTFLLLTAIGLMLTIQQYPFQTPWLTDKLFGLFAYIGLAVMALKG
;
A
#
# COMPACT_ATOMS: atom_id res chain seq x y z
N MET A 1 4.74 8.38 20.32
CA MET A 1 4.95 7.23 19.40
C MET A 1 3.81 7.05 18.40
N TYR A 2 2.54 6.99 18.86
CA TYR A 2 1.36 6.88 17.99
C TYR A 2 1.31 7.89 16.83
N MET A 3 1.52 9.19 17.10
CA MET A 3 1.44 10.21 16.04
C MET A 3 2.48 10.01 14.94
N ALA A 4 3.73 9.67 15.30
CA ALA A 4 4.77 9.39 14.31
C ALA A 4 4.38 8.20 13.43
N LEU A 5 3.97 7.08 14.04
CA LEU A 5 3.50 5.90 13.31
C LEU A 5 2.31 6.21 12.40
N LYS A 6 1.34 7.02 12.87
CA LYS A 6 0.16 7.42 12.09
C LYS A 6 0.56 8.24 10.86
N HIS A 7 1.43 9.24 11.02
CA HIS A 7 1.87 10.07 9.91
C HIS A 7 2.71 9.27 8.91
N SER A 8 3.63 8.43 9.40
CA SER A 8 4.40 7.52 8.54
C SER A 8 3.50 6.56 7.77
N HIS A 9 2.49 5.98 8.43
CA HIS A 9 1.54 5.09 7.78
C HIS A 9 0.76 5.81 6.67
N MET A 10 0.25 7.02 6.93
CA MET A 10 -0.44 7.83 5.90
C MET A 10 0.47 8.19 4.73
N LEU A 11 1.75 8.51 4.99
CA LEU A 11 2.74 8.73 3.93
C LEU A 11 2.95 7.48 3.08
N PHE A 12 3.10 6.31 3.69
CA PHE A 12 3.28 5.06 2.95
C PHE A 12 2.03 4.67 2.14
N ILE A 13 0.82 4.99 2.63
CA ILE A 13 -0.41 4.82 1.84
C ILE A 13 -0.32 5.69 0.57
N ALA A 14 -0.03 6.98 0.73
CA ALA A 14 0.06 7.91 -0.40
C ALA A 14 1.12 7.49 -1.42
N LEU A 15 2.30 7.04 -0.94
CA LEU A 15 3.36 6.53 -1.79
C LEU A 15 2.94 5.25 -2.52
N SER A 16 2.34 4.28 -1.83
CA SER A 16 1.90 3.01 -2.42
C SER A 16 0.88 3.26 -3.55
N VAL A 17 -0.15 4.08 -3.30
CA VAL A 17 -1.14 4.46 -4.31
C VAL A 17 -0.51 5.19 -5.49
N THR A 18 0.43 6.10 -5.24
CA THR A 18 1.15 6.82 -6.30
C THR A 18 1.97 5.87 -7.16
N PHE A 19 2.71 4.94 -6.55
CA PHE A 19 3.46 3.93 -7.29
C PHE A 19 2.54 3.05 -8.13
N LEU A 20 1.37 2.68 -7.61
CA LEU A 20 0.42 1.91 -8.38
C LEU A 20 -0.08 2.69 -9.61
N ALA A 21 -0.48 3.95 -9.42
CA ALA A 21 -0.94 4.81 -10.50
C ALA A 21 0.14 5.02 -11.58
N VAL A 22 1.38 5.28 -11.17
CA VAL A 22 2.52 5.41 -12.08
C VAL A 22 2.73 4.12 -12.87
N ARG A 23 2.72 2.95 -12.20
CA ARG A 23 2.91 1.66 -12.87
C ARG A 23 1.78 1.34 -13.85
N PHE A 24 0.54 1.67 -13.50
CA PHE A 24 -0.61 1.51 -14.40
C PHE A 24 -0.45 2.39 -15.65
N LEU A 25 -0.13 3.68 -15.48
CA LEU A 25 0.09 4.59 -16.61
C LEU A 25 1.26 4.14 -17.50
N LEU A 26 2.34 3.63 -16.91
CA LEU A 26 3.48 3.08 -17.65
C LEU A 26 3.13 1.77 -18.38
N SER A 27 2.24 0.94 -17.82
CA SER A 27 1.73 -0.26 -18.52
C SER A 27 1.02 0.13 -19.82
N LEU A 28 0.23 1.21 -19.80
CA LEU A 28 -0.50 1.68 -20.97
C LEU A 28 0.38 2.39 -22.00
N LYS A 29 1.34 3.23 -21.55
CA LYS A 29 2.11 4.11 -22.45
C LYS A 29 3.47 3.58 -22.86
N SER A 30 4.17 2.88 -21.96
CA SER A 30 5.58 2.53 -22.16
C SER A 30 5.98 1.30 -21.34
N PRO A 31 5.56 0.10 -21.75
CA PRO A 31 5.86 -1.15 -21.02
C PRO A 31 7.37 -1.40 -20.81
N ALA A 32 8.22 -0.89 -21.71
CA ALA A 32 9.67 -0.99 -21.58
C ALA A 32 10.21 -0.31 -20.30
N LEU A 33 9.58 0.78 -19.84
CA LEU A 33 10.00 1.47 -18.62
C LEU A 33 9.65 0.68 -17.36
N LEU A 34 8.63 -0.19 -17.40
CA LEU A 34 8.32 -1.10 -16.30
C LEU A 34 9.43 -2.13 -16.05
N GLN A 35 10.34 -2.34 -17.01
CA GLN A 35 11.51 -3.19 -16.82
C GLN A 35 12.57 -2.57 -15.89
N ASN A 36 12.49 -1.27 -15.61
CA ASN A 36 13.40 -0.60 -14.70
C ASN A 36 13.32 -1.21 -13.29
N LYS A 37 14.47 -1.66 -12.78
CA LYS A 37 14.60 -2.28 -11.46
C LYS A 37 14.04 -1.40 -10.34
N PHE A 38 14.16 -0.08 -10.45
CA PHE A 38 13.63 0.84 -9.46
C PHE A 38 12.10 0.77 -9.34
N LEU A 39 11.39 0.79 -10.48
CA LEU A 39 9.93 0.75 -10.51
C LEU A 39 9.35 -0.62 -10.11
N LYS A 40 10.18 -1.66 -10.16
CA LYS A 40 9.84 -2.99 -9.64
C LYS A 40 10.04 -3.07 -8.12
N ILE A 41 11.17 -2.56 -7.60
CA ILE A 41 11.56 -2.75 -6.20
C ILE A 41 10.95 -1.70 -5.25
N ALA A 42 10.93 -0.43 -5.64
CA ALA A 42 10.48 0.67 -4.78
C ALA A 42 9.06 0.47 -4.21
N PRO A 43 8.05 0.02 -4.99
CA PRO A 43 6.72 -0.26 -4.45
C PRO A 43 6.75 -1.33 -3.35
N HIS A 44 7.53 -2.41 -3.52
CA HIS A 44 7.62 -3.48 -2.52
C HIS A 44 8.23 -3.03 -1.20
N VAL A 45 9.21 -2.12 -1.26
CA VAL A 45 9.81 -1.53 -0.05
C VAL A 45 8.77 -0.68 0.66
N VAL A 46 8.05 0.18 -0.07
CA VAL A 46 6.97 1.02 0.49
C VAL A 46 5.87 0.17 1.11
N ASP A 47 5.43 -0.88 0.42
CA ASP A 47 4.38 -1.78 0.90
C ASP A 47 4.82 -2.53 2.17
N THR A 48 6.09 -2.92 2.27
CA THR A 48 6.64 -3.53 3.49
C THR A 48 6.56 -2.57 4.66
N PHE A 49 7.00 -1.32 4.49
CA PHE A 49 6.89 -0.31 5.55
C PHE A 49 5.44 0.08 5.85
N LEU A 50 4.56 0.10 4.85
CA LEU A 50 3.13 0.32 5.02
C LEU A 50 2.53 -0.73 5.96
N LEU A 51 2.82 -2.01 5.72
CA LEU A 51 2.34 -3.11 6.56
C LEU A 51 2.95 -3.07 7.96
N LEU A 52 4.27 -2.83 8.07
CA LEU A 52 4.94 -2.72 9.37
C LEU A 52 4.36 -1.58 10.22
N THR A 53 4.12 -0.41 9.62
CA THR A 53 3.50 0.71 10.33
C THR A 53 2.03 0.45 10.69
N ALA A 54 1.29 -0.28 9.85
CA ALA A 54 -0.07 -0.73 10.17
C ALA A 54 -0.07 -1.65 11.40
N ILE A 55 0.80 -2.66 11.43
CA ILE A 55 0.94 -3.59 12.56
C ILE A 55 1.37 -2.82 13.81
N GLY A 56 2.36 -1.93 13.70
CA GLY A 56 2.79 -1.08 14.81
C GLY A 56 1.66 -0.23 15.38
N LEU A 57 0.78 0.32 14.53
CA LEU A 57 -0.41 1.05 14.96
C LEU A 57 -1.40 0.12 15.68
N MET A 58 -1.70 -1.06 15.14
CA MET A 58 -2.60 -2.04 15.76
C MET A 58 -2.14 -2.43 17.17
N LEU A 59 -0.84 -2.71 17.32
CA LEU A 59 -0.24 -3.02 18.63
C LEU A 59 -0.24 -1.82 19.57
N THR A 60 -0.06 -0.60 19.06
CA THR A 60 -0.06 0.61 19.90
C THR A 60 -1.46 0.93 20.44
N ILE A 61 -2.50 0.72 19.63
CA ILE A 61 -3.88 1.02 20.01
C ILE A 61 -4.63 -0.19 20.58
N GLN A 62 -4.03 -1.39 20.53
CA GLN A 62 -4.62 -2.66 20.96
C GLN A 62 -5.98 -2.96 20.30
N GLN A 63 -6.13 -2.57 19.03
CA GLN A 63 -7.33 -2.86 18.23
C GLN A 63 -6.94 -3.77 17.08
N TYR A 64 -7.82 -4.73 16.80
CA TYR A 64 -7.60 -5.77 15.79
C TYR A 64 -8.76 -5.81 14.79
N PRO A 65 -8.50 -6.22 13.53
CA PRO A 65 -9.56 -6.46 12.55
C PRO A 65 -10.55 -7.49 13.09
N PHE A 66 -11.79 -7.43 12.61
CA PHE A 66 -12.93 -8.27 13.04
C PHE A 66 -13.45 -8.01 14.46
N GLN A 67 -12.66 -7.37 15.33
CA GLN A 67 -13.12 -6.92 16.65
C GLN A 67 -13.53 -5.45 16.59
N THR A 68 -12.81 -4.64 15.80
CA THR A 68 -13.06 -3.21 15.67
C THR A 68 -13.51 -2.87 14.24
N PRO A 69 -14.74 -2.36 14.04
CA PRO A 69 -15.32 -2.16 12.71
C PRO A 69 -14.44 -1.34 11.74
N TRP A 70 -13.91 -0.19 12.17
CA TRP A 70 -13.11 0.67 11.30
C TRP A 70 -11.78 0.03 10.83
N LEU A 71 -11.26 -0.93 11.59
CA LEU A 71 -10.05 -1.67 11.25
C LEU A 71 -10.34 -2.78 10.25
N THR A 72 -11.51 -3.41 10.41
CA THR A 72 -12.08 -4.33 9.42
C THR A 72 -12.27 -3.62 8.07
N ASP A 73 -12.81 -2.40 8.06
CA ASP A 73 -12.98 -1.60 6.83
C ASP A 73 -11.63 -1.34 6.14
N LYS A 74 -10.58 -1.03 6.92
CA LYS A 74 -9.21 -0.85 6.40
C LYS A 74 -8.64 -2.13 5.81
N LEU A 75 -8.93 -3.29 6.41
CA LEU A 75 -8.52 -4.57 5.88
C LEU A 75 -9.20 -4.88 4.54
N PHE A 76 -10.51 -4.61 4.42
CA PHE A 76 -11.22 -4.74 3.14
C PHE A 76 -10.69 -3.75 2.09
N GLY A 77 -10.37 -2.52 2.51
CA GLY A 77 -9.72 -1.53 1.63
C GLY A 77 -8.37 -2.02 1.09
N LEU A 78 -7.56 -2.70 1.92
CA LEU A 78 -6.32 -3.34 1.48
C LEU A 78 -6.58 -4.44 0.44
N PHE A 79 -7.57 -5.30 0.64
CA PHE A 79 -7.92 -6.32 -0.35
C PHE A 79 -8.39 -5.71 -1.67
N ALA A 80 -9.24 -4.68 -1.61
CA ALA A 80 -9.68 -3.95 -2.79
C ALA A 80 -8.49 -3.32 -3.53
N TYR A 81 -7.56 -2.70 -2.81
CA TYR A 81 -6.34 -2.14 -3.38
C TYR A 81 -5.47 -3.20 -4.08
N ILE A 82 -5.26 -4.36 -3.45
CA ILE A 82 -4.51 -5.47 -4.06
C ILE A 82 -5.22 -5.96 -5.33
N GLY A 83 -6.55 -6.08 -5.30
CA GLY A 83 -7.35 -6.45 -6.48
C GLY A 83 -7.17 -5.46 -7.63
N LEU A 84 -7.28 -4.16 -7.35
CA LEU A 84 -7.01 -3.10 -8.32
C LEU A 84 -5.59 -3.19 -8.87
N ALA A 85 -4.60 -3.44 -8.00
CA ALA A 85 -3.20 -3.54 -8.39
C ALA A 85 -2.94 -4.72 -9.33
N VAL A 86 -3.55 -5.88 -9.05
CA VAL A 86 -3.47 -7.06 -9.90
C VAL A 86 -4.11 -6.78 -11.26
N MET A 87 -5.32 -6.21 -11.31
CA MET A 87 -6.00 -5.89 -12.57
C MET A 87 -5.22 -4.87 -13.41
N ALA A 88 -4.66 -3.85 -12.76
CA ALA A 88 -3.85 -2.81 -13.39
C ALA A 88 -2.57 -3.35 -14.06
N LEU A 89 -2.04 -4.48 -13.57
CA LEU A 89 -0.77 -5.06 -14.04
C LEU A 89 -0.96 -6.34 -14.87
N LYS A 90 -2.16 -6.91 -14.93
CA LYS A 90 -2.50 -8.09 -15.75
C LYS A 90 -3.09 -7.74 -17.12
N GLY A 91 -3.16 -6.47 -17.47
CA GLY A 91 -3.61 -5.96 -18.78
C GLY A 91 -2.50 -5.92 -19.82
#